data_AF-A0A3A4SAS6-F1
#
_entry.id   AF-A0A3A4SAS6-F1
#
_cell.length_a   1.000
_cell.length_b   1.000
_cell.length_c   1.000
_cell.angle_alpha   90.00
_cell.angle_beta   90.00
_cell.angle_gamma   90.00
#
_symmetry.space_group_name_H-M   'P 1'
#
loop_
_entity.id
_entity.type
_entity.pdbx_description
1 polymer ?
#
loop_
_entity_poly.entity_id
_entity_poly.type
_entity_poly.pdbx_seq_one_letter_code
_entity_poly.pdbx_strand_id
1 'polypeptide(L)'
;MEQKIKDKVTVIRESLQAEGLAVSERRGGVRVKLDCGCNVDIFSLTSSPDHVRARVKIIESDALKRKELIESAQKSLSQSLVGVARIEPFRLSRETGAECIYNAVIEVETPCNTDEPIEIGADAIELIADGDDVLAAVSPEDPDVFQFDFDIEDSSQLKTTSSLAEKAMSQLESVDAKMLRQSLDMMGLKRSSTVRLALTRIFRSTLEIKELESAIQSEALKIVTPEDRMELQTVKSLCGNGFLDSVVDLLWQEVFNRQY
;
A
#
# COMPACT_ATOMS: atom_id res chain seq x y z
N MET A 1 -9.31 26.17 -18.00
CA MET A 1 -8.06 25.44 -17.66
C MET A 1 -8.43 23.97 -17.38
N GLU A 2 -8.85 23.20 -18.39
CA GLU A 2 -9.46 21.86 -18.20
C GLU A 2 -8.76 20.79 -19.06
N GLN A 3 -7.44 20.88 -19.20
CA GLN A 3 -6.70 20.07 -20.18
C GLN A 3 -5.45 19.36 -19.63
N LYS A 4 -5.36 19.18 -18.30
CA LYS A 4 -4.17 18.61 -17.64
C LYS A 4 -4.40 17.36 -16.79
N ILE A 5 -5.53 16.69 -16.95
CA ILE A 5 -5.61 15.26 -16.59
C ILE A 5 -5.75 14.53 -17.91
N LYS A 6 -4.64 14.29 -18.60
CA LYS A 6 -4.59 13.13 -19.50
C LYS A 6 -5.03 11.97 -18.63
N ASP A 7 -6.14 11.32 -19.00
CA ASP A 7 -6.64 10.16 -18.27
C ASP A 7 -5.47 9.17 -18.17
N LYS A 8 -5.07 8.81 -16.94
CA LYS A 8 -3.92 7.93 -16.67
C LYS A 8 -4.03 6.63 -17.49
N VAL A 9 -5.27 6.21 -17.75
CA VAL A 9 -5.59 5.07 -18.61
C VAL A 9 -5.18 5.29 -20.08
N THR A 10 -5.28 6.51 -20.60
CA THR A 10 -4.82 6.85 -21.97
C THR A 10 -3.31 6.76 -22.08
N VAL A 11 -2.56 7.24 -21.08
CA VAL A 11 -1.09 7.12 -21.06
C VAL A 11 -0.68 5.66 -21.07
N ILE A 12 -1.26 4.85 -20.18
CA ILE A 12 -1.04 3.40 -20.13
C ILE A 12 -1.38 2.76 -21.49
N ARG A 13 -2.49 3.14 -22.12
CA ARG A 13 -2.89 2.62 -23.43
C ARG A 13 -1.85 2.91 -24.51
N GLU A 14 -1.40 4.15 -24.61
CA GLU A 14 -0.41 4.58 -25.61
C GLU A 14 0.90 3.79 -25.43
N SER A 15 1.37 3.63 -24.19
CA SER A 15 2.55 2.82 -23.88
C SER A 15 2.39 1.35 -24.28
N LEU A 16 1.26 0.72 -23.94
CA LEU A 16 1.02 -0.68 -24.31
C LEU A 16 0.89 -0.88 -25.82
N GLN A 17 0.33 0.09 -26.54
CA GLN A 17 0.28 0.06 -28.01
C GLN A 17 1.67 0.25 -28.64
N ALA A 18 2.52 1.09 -28.05
CA ALA A 18 3.89 1.30 -28.52
C ALA A 18 4.74 0.02 -28.39
N GLU A 19 4.50 -0.78 -27.35
CA GLU A 19 5.10 -2.12 -27.16
C GLU A 19 4.52 -3.19 -28.10
N GLY A 20 3.54 -2.85 -28.95
CA GLY A 20 2.94 -3.76 -29.93
C GLY A 20 1.87 -4.71 -29.38
N LEU A 21 1.40 -4.50 -28.15
CA LEU A 21 0.34 -5.33 -27.57
C LEU A 21 -1.03 -5.05 -28.21
N ALA A 22 -1.85 -6.09 -28.30
CA ALA A 22 -3.21 -5.97 -28.82
C ALA A 22 -4.13 -5.33 -27.76
N VAL A 23 -4.40 -4.03 -27.94
CA VAL A 23 -5.18 -3.23 -27.00
C VAL A 23 -6.58 -2.92 -27.58
N SER A 24 -7.63 -3.25 -26.83
CA SER A 24 -9.04 -2.99 -27.15
C SER A 24 -9.68 -2.04 -26.14
N GLU A 25 -10.43 -1.05 -26.60
CA GLU A 25 -11.06 -0.06 -25.73
C GLU A 25 -12.39 -0.54 -25.14
N ARG A 26 -12.66 -0.20 -23.87
CA ARG A 26 -13.94 -0.45 -23.17
C ARG A 26 -14.44 0.82 -22.49
N ARG A 27 -15.72 0.85 -22.10
CA ARG A 27 -16.30 1.97 -21.35
C ARG A 27 -15.55 2.16 -20.02
N GLY A 28 -14.75 3.23 -19.92
CA GLY A 28 -13.98 3.58 -18.72
C GLY A 28 -12.72 2.76 -18.49
N GLY A 29 -12.20 2.09 -19.52
CA GLY A 29 -11.02 1.25 -19.38
C GLY A 29 -10.52 0.67 -20.70
N VAL A 30 -9.50 -0.17 -20.58
CA VAL A 30 -8.76 -0.74 -21.70
C VAL A 30 -8.53 -2.21 -21.42
N ARG A 31 -8.75 -3.07 -22.43
CA ARG A 31 -8.47 -4.50 -22.37
C ARG A 31 -7.23 -4.79 -23.18
N VAL A 32 -6.29 -5.50 -22.58
CA VAL A 32 -5.01 -5.86 -23.18
C VAL A 32 -4.96 -7.38 -23.28
N LYS A 33 -4.63 -7.89 -24.46
CA LYS A 33 -4.37 -9.32 -24.66
C LYS A 33 -2.86 -9.54 -24.57
N LEU A 34 -2.43 -10.30 -23.58
CA LEU A 34 -1.03 -10.65 -23.37
C LEU A 34 -0.65 -11.91 -24.16
N ASP A 35 0.65 -12.11 -24.35
CA ASP A 35 1.21 -13.26 -25.07
C ASP A 35 0.94 -14.59 -24.37
N CYS A 36 0.76 -14.57 -23.04
CA CYS A 36 0.34 -15.72 -22.25
C CYS A 36 -1.12 -16.14 -22.51
N GLY A 37 -1.83 -15.47 -23.43
CA GLY A 37 -3.23 -15.74 -23.76
C GLY A 37 -4.23 -15.15 -22.77
N CYS A 38 -3.76 -14.51 -21.70
CA CYS A 38 -4.61 -13.86 -20.70
C CYS A 38 -5.10 -12.51 -21.20
N ASN A 39 -6.33 -12.16 -20.80
CA ASN A 39 -6.89 -10.83 -21.02
C ASN A 39 -6.85 -10.05 -19.72
N VAL A 40 -6.20 -8.90 -19.74
CA VAL A 40 -6.11 -7.97 -18.60
C VAL A 40 -7.01 -6.78 -18.87
N ASP A 41 -7.96 -6.53 -17.98
CA ASP A 41 -8.81 -5.32 -18.01
C ASP A 41 -8.17 -4.26 -17.09
N ILE A 42 -7.76 -3.14 -17.65
CA ILE A 42 -7.25 -1.97 -16.93
C ILE A 42 -8.35 -0.91 -16.90
N PHE A 43 -8.68 -0.39 -15.72
CA PHE A 43 -9.73 0.62 -15.57
C PHE A 43 -9.45 1.55 -14.39
N SER A 44 -9.96 2.77 -14.47
CA SER A 44 -9.99 3.70 -13.35
C SER A 44 -11.28 3.51 -12.54
N LEU A 45 -11.22 3.77 -11.24
CA LEU A 45 -12.41 3.71 -10.39
C LEU A 45 -13.28 4.96 -10.59
N THR A 46 -14.59 4.78 -10.73
CA THR A 46 -15.53 5.91 -10.85
C THR A 46 -15.52 6.82 -9.62
N SER A 47 -15.25 6.25 -8.44
CA SER A 47 -15.12 6.98 -7.17
C SER A 47 -13.81 7.74 -7.05
N SER A 48 -12.76 7.30 -7.74
CA SER A 48 -11.40 7.82 -7.59
C SER A 48 -10.60 7.62 -8.88
N PRO A 49 -10.70 8.56 -9.84
CA PRO A 49 -10.10 8.40 -11.17
C PRO A 49 -8.57 8.33 -11.15
N ASP A 50 -7.97 8.78 -10.05
CA ASP A 50 -6.53 8.68 -9.84
C ASP A 50 -6.02 7.26 -9.59
N HIS A 51 -6.90 6.35 -9.18
CA HIS A 51 -6.55 4.96 -8.90
C HIS A 51 -6.88 4.08 -10.10
N VAL A 52 -5.84 3.63 -10.79
CA VAL A 52 -5.95 2.68 -11.88
C VAL A 52 -5.76 1.27 -11.32
N ARG A 53 -6.57 0.33 -11.79
CA ARG A 53 -6.49 -1.09 -11.41
C ARG A 53 -6.42 -1.97 -12.65
N ALA A 54 -5.67 -3.05 -12.53
CA ALA A 54 -5.69 -4.15 -13.49
C ALA A 54 -6.46 -5.33 -12.91
N ARG A 55 -7.27 -5.98 -13.74
CA ARG A 55 -8.02 -7.18 -13.41
C ARG A 55 -7.73 -8.28 -14.42
N VAL A 56 -7.38 -9.45 -13.92
CA VAL A 56 -7.18 -10.65 -14.75
C VAL A 56 -8.23 -11.69 -14.36
N LYS A 57 -8.88 -12.26 -15.38
CA LYS A 57 -9.82 -13.36 -15.22
C LYS A 57 -9.19 -14.63 -15.77
N ILE A 58 -9.03 -15.63 -14.91
CA ILE A 58 -8.44 -16.92 -15.25
C ILE A 58 -9.50 -18.00 -15.05
N ILE A 59 -9.64 -18.88 -16.04
CA ILE A 59 -10.53 -20.04 -16.00
C ILE A 59 -9.62 -21.28 -16.04
N GLU A 60 -8.94 -21.55 -14.94
CA GLU A 60 -8.02 -22.68 -14.80
C GLU A 60 -8.25 -23.33 -13.44
N SER A 61 -8.48 -24.64 -13.47
CA SER A 61 -8.79 -25.41 -12.25
C SER A 61 -7.51 -25.65 -11.46
N ASP A 62 -6.39 -25.84 -12.16
CA ASP A 62 -5.11 -26.20 -11.59
C ASP A 62 -4.44 -24.99 -10.91
N ALA A 63 -4.15 -25.10 -9.61
CA ALA A 63 -3.63 -23.98 -8.82
C ALA A 63 -2.21 -23.57 -9.26
N LEU A 64 -1.38 -24.54 -9.65
CA LEU A 64 0.00 -24.29 -10.08
C LEU A 64 0.04 -23.54 -11.41
N LYS A 65 -0.72 -24.00 -12.41
CA LYS A 65 -0.82 -23.32 -13.72
C LYS A 65 -1.41 -21.92 -13.58
N ARG A 66 -2.39 -21.76 -12.69
CA ARG A 66 -2.97 -20.44 -12.37
C ARG A 66 -1.91 -19.49 -11.83
N LYS A 67 -1.06 -19.95 -10.90
CA LYS A 67 0.06 -19.14 -10.38
C LYS A 67 1.05 -18.75 -11.49
N GLU A 68 1.46 -19.71 -12.33
CA GLU A 68 2.36 -19.46 -13.46
C GLU A 68 1.79 -18.44 -14.45
N LEU A 69 0.49 -18.54 -14.78
CA LEU A 69 -0.19 -17.59 -15.67
C LEU A 69 -0.21 -16.17 -15.09
N ILE A 70 -0.41 -16.04 -13.78
CA ILE A 70 -0.42 -14.74 -13.09
C ILE A 70 0.97 -14.14 -13.06
N GLU A 71 2.00 -14.91 -12.70
CA GLU A 71 3.38 -14.45 -12.68
C GLU A 71 3.84 -14.05 -14.08
N SER A 72 3.48 -14.83 -15.10
CA SER A 72 3.73 -14.50 -16.51
C SER A 72 3.01 -13.21 -16.91
N ALA A 73 1.72 -13.06 -16.57
CA ALA A 73 0.96 -11.85 -16.86
C ALA A 73 1.53 -10.62 -16.15
N GLN A 74 1.93 -10.76 -14.89
CA GLN A 74 2.56 -9.70 -14.11
C GLN A 74 3.89 -9.27 -14.73
N LYS A 75 4.74 -10.24 -15.08
CA LYS A 75 6.03 -9.98 -15.71
C LYS A 75 5.84 -9.23 -17.04
N SER A 76 4.99 -9.73 -17.93
CA SER A 76 4.70 -9.07 -19.20
C SER A 76 4.17 -7.65 -19.00
N LEU A 77 3.18 -7.46 -18.12
CA LEU A 77 2.60 -6.14 -17.87
C LEU A 77 3.63 -5.17 -17.27
N SER A 78 4.45 -5.65 -16.33
CA SER A 78 5.51 -4.85 -15.69
C SER A 78 6.59 -4.42 -16.68
N GLN A 79 6.98 -5.31 -17.60
CA GLN A 79 7.94 -5.02 -18.65
C GLN A 79 7.41 -3.98 -19.64
N SER A 80 6.14 -4.07 -20.03
CA SER A 80 5.53 -3.12 -20.96
C SER A 80 5.22 -1.75 -20.35
N LEU A 81 5.24 -1.62 -19.01
CA LEU A 81 4.98 -0.35 -18.32
C LEU A 81 6.21 0.21 -17.58
N VAL A 82 7.41 -0.33 -17.83
CA VAL A 82 8.66 0.19 -17.23
C VAL A 82 8.81 1.68 -17.53
N GLY A 83 8.98 2.49 -16.48
CA GLY A 83 9.15 3.95 -16.59
C GLY A 83 7.86 4.73 -16.86
N VAL A 84 6.72 4.06 -16.95
CA VAL A 84 5.40 4.69 -17.13
C VAL A 84 4.53 4.47 -15.89
N ALA A 85 4.47 3.24 -15.41
CA ALA A 85 3.67 2.89 -14.25
C ALA A 85 4.25 1.71 -13.49
N ARG A 86 4.11 1.74 -12.16
CA ARG A 86 4.42 0.63 -11.28
C ARG A 86 3.17 -0.20 -11.06
N ILE A 87 3.31 -1.52 -11.19
CA ILE A 87 2.23 -2.47 -11.00
C ILE A 87 2.50 -3.27 -9.72
N GLU A 88 1.53 -3.31 -8.83
CA GLU A 88 1.57 -4.18 -7.65
C GLU A 88 1.33 -5.66 -8.02
N PRO A 89 1.77 -6.62 -7.17
CA PRO A 89 1.45 -8.03 -7.37
C PRO A 89 -0.06 -8.29 -7.45
N PHE A 90 -0.45 -9.19 -8.36
CA PHE A 90 -1.85 -9.59 -8.49
C PHE A 90 -2.32 -10.39 -7.27
N ARG A 91 -3.40 -9.92 -6.63
CA ARG A 91 -4.02 -10.60 -5.48
C ARG A 91 -5.36 -11.20 -5.87
N LEU A 92 -5.61 -12.42 -5.39
CA LEU A 92 -6.90 -13.09 -5.56
C LEU A 92 -7.98 -12.28 -4.83
N SER A 93 -8.97 -11.78 -5.56
CA SER A 93 -10.05 -11.00 -4.98
C SER A 93 -11.37 -11.77 -4.92
N ARG A 94 -11.60 -12.66 -5.88
CA ARG A 94 -12.81 -13.48 -5.93
C ARG A 94 -12.52 -14.80 -6.64
N GLU A 95 -12.98 -15.88 -6.05
CA GLU A 95 -13.07 -17.20 -6.66
C GLU A 95 -14.55 -17.56 -6.79
N THR A 96 -14.99 -17.96 -7.98
CA THR A 96 -16.38 -18.31 -8.24
C THR A 96 -16.41 -19.55 -9.13
N GLY A 97 -16.45 -20.72 -8.50
CA GLY A 97 -16.37 -22.00 -9.20
C GLY A 97 -15.04 -22.15 -9.93
N ALA A 98 -15.09 -22.26 -11.26
CA ALA A 98 -13.90 -22.39 -12.11
C ALA A 98 -13.23 -21.05 -12.48
N GLU A 99 -13.83 -19.92 -12.09
CA GLU A 99 -13.32 -18.60 -12.45
C GLU A 99 -12.63 -17.93 -11.26
N CYS A 100 -11.40 -17.49 -11.49
CA CYS A 100 -10.61 -16.76 -10.49
C CYS A 100 -10.33 -15.35 -11.01
N ILE A 101 -10.62 -14.37 -10.18
CA ILE A 101 -10.45 -12.95 -10.47
C ILE A 101 -9.33 -12.40 -9.60
N TYR A 102 -8.28 -11.94 -10.26
CA TYR A 102 -7.13 -11.31 -9.65
C TYR A 102 -7.17 -9.81 -9.94
N ASN A 103 -6.82 -9.00 -8.95
CA ASN A 103 -6.69 -7.56 -9.11
C ASN A 103 -5.29 -7.10 -8.69
N ALA A 104 -4.77 -6.10 -9.37
CA ALA A 104 -3.56 -5.38 -9.04
C ALA A 104 -3.82 -3.88 -9.10
N VAL A 105 -3.11 -3.12 -8.28
CA VAL A 105 -3.11 -1.66 -8.33
C VAL A 105 -2.01 -1.20 -9.29
N ILE A 106 -2.31 -0.19 -10.10
CA ILE A 106 -1.36 0.44 -11.01
C ILE A 106 -1.16 1.89 -10.55
N GLU A 107 0.07 2.20 -10.16
CA GLU A 107 0.51 3.54 -9.83
C GLU A 107 1.20 4.14 -11.04
N VAL A 108 0.54 5.08 -11.71
CA VAL A 108 1.14 5.79 -12.85
C VAL A 108 2.14 6.80 -12.31
N GLU A 109 3.41 6.62 -12.67
CA GLU A 109 4.45 7.59 -12.38
C GLU A 109 4.14 8.81 -13.24
N THR A 110 3.66 9.86 -12.58
CA THR A 110 3.40 11.11 -13.29
C THR A 110 4.77 11.70 -13.58
N PRO A 111 5.17 11.89 -14.85
CA PRO A 111 6.46 12.50 -15.13
C PRO A 111 6.47 13.84 -14.39
N CYS A 112 7.43 14.02 -13.48
CA CYS A 112 7.70 15.33 -12.91
C CYS A 112 7.84 16.28 -14.10
N ASN A 113 6.94 17.25 -14.23
CA ASN A 113 7.06 18.27 -15.26
C ASN A 113 8.36 19.04 -14.96
N THR A 114 9.46 18.65 -15.60
CA THR A 114 10.77 19.31 -15.54
C THR A 114 10.79 20.62 -16.34
N ASP A 115 9.64 21.32 -16.42
CA ASP A 115 9.55 22.68 -16.95
C ASP A 115 9.77 23.73 -15.85
N GLU A 116 9.96 23.32 -14.59
CA GLU A 116 10.63 24.22 -13.64
C GLU A 116 12.11 24.26 -14.02
N PRO A 117 12.64 25.43 -14.41
CA PRO A 117 14.06 25.58 -14.67
C PRO A 117 14.79 25.15 -13.41
N ILE A 118 15.67 24.16 -13.54
CA ILE A 118 16.60 23.80 -12.49
C ILE A 118 17.43 25.05 -12.24
N GLU A 119 17.10 25.80 -11.18
CA GLU A 119 17.99 26.83 -10.66
C GLU A 119 19.21 26.09 -10.11
N ILE A 120 20.21 25.93 -10.97
CA ILE A 120 21.54 25.52 -10.56
C ILE A 120 22.05 26.68 -9.71
N GLY A 121 21.83 26.59 -8.40
CA GLY A 121 22.47 27.47 -7.43
C GLY A 121 23.97 27.44 -7.69
N ALA A 122 24.58 28.61 -7.82
CA ALA A 122 25.99 28.78 -8.17
C ALA A 122 26.97 28.14 -7.15
N ASP A 123 26.46 27.62 -6.04
CA ASP A 123 27.24 27.06 -4.94
C ASP A 123 27.53 25.55 -5.09
N ALA A 124 27.02 24.88 -6.14
CA ALA A 124 27.17 23.42 -6.30
C ALA A 124 28.40 22.95 -7.11
N ILE A 125 29.29 23.86 -7.52
CA ILE A 125 30.43 23.52 -8.42
C ILE A 125 31.75 23.20 -7.67
N GLU A 126 31.82 23.36 -6.34
CA GLU A 126 33.11 23.20 -5.60
C GLU A 126 33.37 21.83 -4.94
N LEU A 127 32.60 20.76 -5.23
CA LEU A 127 32.76 19.46 -4.54
C LEU A 127 33.27 18.29 -5.40
N ILE A 128 33.87 18.56 -6.57
CA ILE A 128 34.51 17.51 -7.39
C ILE A 128 35.98 17.89 -7.67
N ALA A 129 36.75 18.06 -6.60
CA ALA A 129 38.21 17.99 -6.66
C ALA A 129 38.65 17.40 -5.31
N ASP A 130 39.48 16.36 -5.37
CA ASP A 130 40.06 15.62 -4.24
C ASP A 130 39.22 14.45 -3.71
N GLY A 131 39.40 13.31 -4.39
CA GLY A 131 38.96 11.99 -3.93
C GLY A 131 39.69 10.88 -4.69
N ASP A 132 41.00 11.05 -4.93
CA ASP A 132 41.90 9.94 -5.22
C ASP A 132 42.17 9.17 -3.91
N ASP A 133 42.37 7.86 -4.04
CA ASP A 133 42.66 6.88 -2.97
C ASP A 133 41.52 6.58 -1.99
N VAL A 134 40.79 5.46 -2.20
CA VAL A 134 40.95 4.22 -1.40
C VAL A 134 40.33 3.04 -2.19
N LEU A 135 41.09 2.43 -3.11
CA LEU A 135 40.79 1.08 -3.61
C LEU A 135 41.55 0.06 -2.75
N ALA A 136 40.99 -0.27 -1.58
CA ALA A 136 41.41 -1.43 -0.82
C ALA A 136 40.63 -2.67 -1.31
N ALA A 137 41.38 -3.62 -1.86
CA ALA A 137 40.89 -4.90 -2.36
C ALA A 137 40.08 -5.64 -1.28
N VAL A 138 38.80 -5.90 -1.57
CA VAL A 138 37.98 -6.86 -0.84
C VAL A 138 38.26 -8.25 -1.42
N SER A 139 38.87 -9.09 -0.59
CA SER A 139 39.19 -10.49 -0.89
C SER A 139 37.89 -11.30 -1.11
N PRO A 140 37.82 -12.19 -2.11
CA PRO A 140 36.65 -13.03 -2.33
C PRO A 140 36.82 -14.35 -1.57
N GLU A 141 36.33 -14.42 -0.32
CA GLU A 141 36.17 -15.69 0.38
C GLU A 141 34.75 -15.81 0.94
N ASP A 142 34.15 -16.97 0.62
CA ASP A 142 32.95 -17.62 1.15
C ASP A 142 31.55 -17.17 0.68
N PRO A 143 30.91 -17.92 -0.24
CA PRO A 143 29.46 -17.89 -0.42
C PRO A 143 28.80 -18.72 0.69
N ASP A 144 28.57 -18.10 1.84
CA ASP A 144 27.70 -18.68 2.86
C ASP A 144 26.25 -18.65 2.35
N VAL A 145 25.79 -19.85 1.99
CA VAL A 145 24.42 -20.15 1.56
C VAL A 145 23.49 -19.91 2.76
N PHE A 146 22.90 -18.72 2.84
CA PHE A 146 21.76 -18.46 3.72
C PHE A 146 20.52 -19.19 3.18
N GLN A 147 20.38 -20.44 3.56
CA GLN A 147 19.16 -21.20 3.44
C GLN A 147 18.21 -20.75 4.57
N PHE A 148 17.39 -19.75 4.26
CA PHE A 148 16.29 -19.33 5.13
C PHE A 148 15.10 -20.24 4.86
N ASP A 149 15.00 -21.34 5.61
CA ASP A 149 13.79 -22.14 5.70
C ASP A 149 12.74 -21.34 6.48
N PHE A 150 11.97 -20.53 5.75
CA PHE A 150 10.81 -19.81 6.29
C PHE A 150 9.60 -20.74 6.19
N ASP A 151 9.43 -21.60 7.19
CA ASP A 151 8.22 -22.39 7.36
C ASP A 151 7.03 -21.45 7.63
N ILE A 152 6.17 -21.34 6.61
CA ILE A 152 4.90 -20.62 6.64
C ILE A 152 3.89 -21.47 7.42
N GLU A 153 3.67 -21.14 8.69
CA GLU A 153 2.49 -21.55 9.45
C GLU A 153 1.68 -20.32 9.88
N ASP A 154 0.98 -19.70 8.92
CA ASP A 154 0.11 -18.54 9.17
C ASP A 154 -1.30 -18.97 9.63
N SER A 155 -1.36 -19.59 10.80
CA SER A 155 -2.60 -19.86 11.55
C SER A 155 -2.59 -19.25 12.95
N SER A 156 -1.51 -18.53 13.30
CA SER A 156 -1.26 -17.97 14.63
C SER A 156 -1.63 -16.48 14.76
N GLN A 157 -1.69 -15.72 13.65
CA GLN A 157 -1.97 -14.28 13.68
C GLN A 157 -3.39 -13.91 14.18
N LEU A 158 -4.39 -14.78 13.95
CA LEU A 158 -5.78 -14.52 14.36
C LEU A 158 -6.00 -14.64 15.87
N LYS A 159 -5.12 -15.34 16.61
CA LYS A 159 -5.26 -15.46 18.07
C LYS A 159 -4.69 -14.27 18.82
N THR A 160 -3.68 -13.59 18.26
CA THR A 160 -3.04 -12.43 18.88
C THR A 160 -3.89 -11.16 18.83
N THR A 161 -4.67 -10.95 17.76
CA THR A 161 -5.51 -9.76 17.62
C THR A 161 -6.68 -9.76 18.60
N SER A 162 -7.32 -10.92 18.80
CA SER A 162 -8.43 -11.07 19.76
C SER A 162 -7.98 -10.81 21.19
N SER A 163 -6.80 -11.31 21.59
CA SER A 163 -6.26 -11.06 22.94
C SER A 163 -5.91 -9.57 23.16
N LEU A 164 -5.40 -8.89 22.12
CA LEU A 164 -5.13 -7.45 22.17
C LEU A 164 -6.42 -6.62 22.25
N ALA A 165 -7.47 -7.03 21.54
CA ALA A 165 -8.77 -6.34 21.55
C ALA A 165 -9.43 -6.41 22.93
N GLU A 166 -9.38 -7.55 23.61
CA GLU A 166 -9.86 -7.70 24.99
C GLU A 166 -9.09 -6.82 25.96
N LYS A 167 -7.76 -6.79 25.85
CA LYS A 167 -6.90 -5.92 26.67
C LYS A 167 -7.21 -4.44 26.44
N ALA A 168 -7.37 -4.05 25.16
CA ALA A 168 -7.75 -2.70 24.79
C ALA A 168 -9.10 -2.31 25.40
N MET A 169 -10.10 -3.18 25.33
CA MET A 169 -11.42 -2.93 25.91
C MET A 169 -11.35 -2.73 27.43
N SER A 170 -10.66 -3.62 28.14
CA SER A 170 -10.50 -3.51 29.60
C SER A 170 -9.79 -2.20 30.00
N GLN A 171 -8.80 -1.76 29.22
CA GLN A 171 -8.12 -0.48 29.45
C GLN A 171 -9.05 0.71 29.18
N LEU A 172 -9.85 0.66 28.10
CA LEU A 172 -10.75 1.74 27.70
C LEU A 172 -11.92 1.94 28.66
N GLU A 173 -12.45 0.88 29.27
CA GLU A 173 -13.55 0.96 30.25
C GLU A 173 -13.18 1.79 31.49
N SER A 174 -11.89 1.80 31.86
CA SER A 174 -11.39 2.55 33.02
C SER A 174 -11.20 4.05 32.76
N VAL A 175 -11.34 4.49 31.51
CA VAL A 175 -10.96 5.82 31.06
C VAL A 175 -12.22 6.62 30.73
N ASP A 176 -12.28 7.87 31.19
CA ASP A 176 -13.36 8.77 30.80
C ASP A 176 -13.00 9.58 29.53
N ALA A 177 -14.02 10.15 28.88
CA ALA A 177 -13.82 10.97 27.68
C ALA A 177 -12.96 12.23 27.93
N LYS A 178 -12.84 12.68 29.18
CA LYS A 178 -12.06 13.85 29.57
C LYS A 178 -10.56 13.50 29.64
N MET A 179 -10.22 12.38 30.25
CA MET A 179 -8.88 11.79 30.35
C MET A 179 -8.37 11.44 28.97
N LEU A 180 -9.21 10.85 28.10
CA LEU A 180 -8.84 10.65 26.70
C LEU A 180 -8.44 11.98 26.05
N ARG A 181 -9.28 13.00 26.17
CA ARG A 181 -9.02 14.30 25.53
C ARG A 181 -7.74 14.95 26.07
N GLN A 182 -7.53 14.92 27.39
CA GLN A 182 -6.32 15.43 28.03
C GLN A 182 -5.07 14.68 27.58
N SER A 183 -5.15 13.35 27.47
CA SER A 183 -4.07 12.51 26.97
C SER A 183 -3.69 12.87 25.53
N LEU A 184 -4.68 13.01 24.64
CA LEU A 184 -4.46 13.42 23.25
C LEU A 184 -3.91 14.86 23.15
N ASP A 185 -4.32 15.76 24.05
CA ASP A 185 -3.77 17.13 24.13
C ASP A 185 -2.31 17.11 24.61
N MET A 186 -1.97 16.27 25.60
CA MET A 186 -0.60 16.10 26.11
C MET A 186 0.36 15.53 25.07
N MET A 187 -0.12 14.68 24.16
CA MET A 187 0.65 14.17 23.02
C MET A 187 0.90 15.22 21.93
N GLY A 188 0.33 16.42 22.04
CA GLY A 188 0.50 17.48 21.05
C GLY A 188 -0.27 17.24 19.75
N LEU A 189 -1.26 16.33 19.75
CA LEU A 189 -2.05 16.03 18.57
C LEU A 189 -2.95 17.20 18.18
N LYS A 190 -2.87 17.62 16.91
CA LYS A 190 -3.72 18.69 16.38
C LYS A 190 -5.17 18.29 16.53
N ARG A 191 -6.04 19.23 16.93
CA ARG A 191 -7.48 18.97 17.10
C ARG A 191 -8.16 18.46 15.83
N SER A 192 -7.65 18.88 14.68
CA SER A 192 -8.13 18.52 13.35
C SER A 192 -7.43 17.31 12.75
N SER A 193 -6.48 16.68 13.44
CA SER A 193 -5.75 15.57 12.84
C SER A 193 -6.60 14.31 12.70
N THR A 194 -6.36 13.57 11.62
CA THR A 194 -7.10 12.35 11.30
C THR A 194 -6.91 11.31 12.38
N VAL A 195 -5.68 11.14 12.88
CA VAL A 195 -5.34 10.18 13.94
C VAL A 195 -6.11 10.48 15.23
N ARG A 196 -6.17 11.76 15.62
CA ARG A 196 -6.90 12.18 16.83
C ARG A 196 -8.40 11.92 16.69
N LEU A 197 -8.97 12.25 15.54
CA LEU A 197 -10.39 12.01 15.26
C LEU A 197 -10.71 10.51 15.23
N ALA A 198 -9.83 9.70 14.64
CA ALA A 198 -9.93 8.25 14.64
C ALA A 198 -9.97 7.68 16.06
N LEU A 199 -8.97 8.00 16.90
CA LEU A 199 -8.93 7.55 18.29
C LEU A 199 -10.15 8.00 19.10
N THR A 200 -10.63 9.22 18.87
CA THR A 200 -11.84 9.73 19.52
C THR A 200 -13.10 8.98 19.10
N ARG A 201 -13.20 8.56 17.83
CA ARG A 201 -14.33 7.77 17.31
C ARG A 201 -14.29 6.34 17.82
N ILE A 202 -13.12 5.70 17.76
CA ILE A 202 -12.88 4.34 18.26
C ILE A 202 -13.30 4.25 19.73
N PHE A 203 -12.88 5.21 20.56
CA PHE A 203 -13.28 5.29 21.96
C PHE A 203 -14.79 5.47 22.19
N ARG A 204 -15.49 6.12 21.27
CA ARG A 204 -16.95 6.32 21.41
C ARG A 204 -17.75 5.11 20.95
N SER A 205 -17.19 4.31 20.04
CA SER A 205 -17.80 3.08 19.52
C SER A 205 -17.51 1.85 20.37
N THR A 206 -16.68 1.95 21.42
CA THR A 206 -16.31 0.82 22.26
C THR A 206 -17.37 0.53 23.32
N LEU A 207 -18.42 -0.17 22.92
CA LEU A 207 -19.33 -0.88 23.83
C LEU A 207 -19.17 -2.40 23.71
N GLU A 208 -18.73 -2.91 22.56
CA GLU A 208 -18.46 -4.33 22.31
C GLU A 208 -17.13 -4.56 21.56
N ILE A 209 -16.51 -5.73 21.76
CA ILE A 209 -15.22 -6.10 21.12
C ILE A 209 -15.33 -6.07 19.59
N LYS A 210 -16.40 -6.64 19.02
CA LYS A 210 -16.63 -6.67 17.57
C LYS A 210 -16.83 -5.28 16.97
N GLU A 211 -17.49 -4.39 17.72
CA GLU A 211 -17.67 -3.00 17.31
C GLU A 211 -16.34 -2.25 17.36
N LEU A 212 -15.49 -2.51 18.37
CA LEU A 212 -14.15 -1.96 18.46
C LEU A 212 -13.29 -2.37 17.25
N GLU A 213 -13.25 -3.65 16.91
CA GLU A 213 -12.51 -4.15 15.75
C GLU A 213 -13.00 -3.51 14.45
N SER A 214 -14.33 -3.50 14.23
CA SER A 214 -14.95 -2.86 13.06
C SER A 214 -14.64 -1.35 12.99
N ALA A 215 -14.69 -0.66 14.13
CA ALA A 215 -14.37 0.75 14.22
C ALA A 215 -12.90 1.01 13.88
N ILE A 216 -11.96 0.25 14.45
CA ILE A 216 -10.53 0.34 14.14
C ILE A 216 -10.31 0.13 12.64
N GLN A 217 -10.89 -0.92 12.05
CA GLN A 217 -10.77 -1.19 10.62
C GLN A 217 -11.31 -0.04 9.76
N SER A 218 -12.44 0.55 10.16
CA SER A 218 -13.07 1.67 9.43
C SER A 218 -12.27 2.97 9.52
N GLU A 219 -11.62 3.23 10.66
CA GLU A 219 -10.81 4.43 10.86
C GLU A 219 -9.40 4.25 10.29
N ALA A 220 -8.83 3.05 10.31
CA ALA A 220 -7.56 2.72 9.65
C ALA A 220 -7.61 3.06 8.15
N LEU A 221 -8.74 2.81 7.48
CA LEU A 221 -8.96 3.18 6.07
C LEU A 221 -8.86 4.68 5.78
N LYS A 222 -8.99 5.54 6.80
CA LYS A 222 -8.94 7.00 6.64
C LYS A 222 -7.51 7.54 6.80
N ILE A 223 -6.61 6.77 7.41
CA ILE A 223 -5.20 7.14 7.64
C ILE A 223 -4.39 6.72 6.41
N VAL A 224 -4.51 7.53 5.34
CA VAL A 224 -3.86 7.22 4.05
C VAL A 224 -2.60 8.03 3.85
N THR A 225 -2.59 9.29 4.29
CA THR A 225 -1.52 10.25 4.01
C THR A 225 -0.24 9.93 4.77
N PRO A 226 0.95 10.26 4.23
CA PRO A 226 2.21 10.04 4.93
C PRO A 226 2.31 10.86 6.22
N GLU A 227 1.69 12.05 6.27
CA GLU A 227 1.62 12.88 7.47
C GLU A 227 0.85 12.19 8.59
N ASP A 228 -0.31 11.59 8.29
CA ASP A 228 -1.12 10.88 9.28
C ASP A 228 -0.37 9.64 9.81
N ARG A 229 0.40 8.96 8.95
CA ARG A 229 1.23 7.80 9.35
C ARG A 229 2.38 8.19 10.27
N MET A 230 3.08 9.30 9.97
CA MET A 230 4.13 9.82 10.86
C MET A 230 3.55 10.28 12.21
N GLU A 231 2.36 10.89 12.19
CA GLU A 231 1.66 11.27 13.42
C GLU A 231 1.30 10.02 14.23
N LEU A 232 0.75 8.96 13.61
CA LEU A 232 0.45 7.70 14.26
C LEU A 232 1.72 7.03 14.85
N GLN A 233 2.85 7.13 14.17
CA GLN A 233 4.15 6.62 14.66
C GLN A 233 4.64 7.39 15.89
N THR A 234 4.43 8.70 15.88
CA THR A 234 4.74 9.57 17.03
C THR A 234 3.86 9.18 18.23
N VAL A 235 2.55 8.98 18.01
CA VAL A 235 1.61 8.54 19.05
C VAL A 235 2.02 7.19 19.62
N LYS A 236 2.37 6.22 18.77
CA LYS A 236 2.84 4.91 19.21
C LYS A 236 4.07 5.00 20.12
N SER A 237 5.03 5.84 19.75
CA SER A 237 6.25 6.05 20.54
C SER A 237 5.97 6.70 21.90
N LEU A 238 4.93 7.53 21.99
CA LEU A 238 4.51 8.21 23.23
C LEU A 238 3.59 7.35 24.11
N CYS A 239 2.92 6.33 23.54
CA CYS A 239 1.90 5.53 24.23
C CYS A 239 2.41 4.27 24.92
N GLY A 240 3.71 3.95 24.84
CA GLY A 240 4.25 2.62 25.20
C GLY A 240 4.01 2.07 26.61
N ASN A 241 3.32 2.79 27.50
CA ASN A 241 2.83 2.31 28.80
C ASN A 241 1.45 2.88 29.20
N GLY A 242 0.71 3.45 28.24
CA GLY A 242 -0.56 4.13 28.48
C GLY A 242 -1.78 3.23 28.29
N PHE A 243 -2.96 3.73 28.69
CA PHE A 243 -4.24 3.06 28.44
C PHE A 243 -4.62 3.00 26.94
N LEU A 244 -3.95 3.78 26.09
CA LEU A 244 -4.14 3.78 24.64
C LEU A 244 -3.23 2.81 23.91
N ASP A 245 -2.24 2.23 24.59
CA ASP A 245 -1.19 1.40 23.98
C ASP A 245 -1.78 0.29 23.10
N SER A 246 -2.66 -0.53 23.68
CA SER A 246 -3.30 -1.65 22.97
C SER A 246 -4.16 -1.18 21.79
N VAL A 247 -4.85 -0.03 21.91
CA VAL A 247 -5.69 0.53 20.84
C VAL A 247 -4.84 1.07 19.69
N VAL A 248 -3.77 1.78 20.03
CA VAL A 248 -2.83 2.34 19.06
C VAL A 248 -2.08 1.23 18.34
N ASP A 249 -1.73 0.14 19.03
CA ASP A 249 -1.10 -1.02 18.40
C ASP A 249 -2.02 -1.74 17.43
N LEU A 250 -3.30 -1.93 17.78
CA LEU A 250 -4.28 -2.51 16.85
C LEU A 250 -4.49 -1.61 15.63
N LEU A 251 -4.61 -0.28 15.85
CA LEU A 251 -4.74 0.68 14.75
C LEU A 251 -3.48 0.69 13.87
N TRP A 252 -2.30 0.60 14.48
CA TRP A 252 -1.02 0.48 13.77
C TRP A 252 -0.97 -0.79 12.92
N GLN A 253 -1.31 -1.94 13.50
CA GLN A 253 -1.36 -3.20 12.76
C GLN A 253 -2.31 -3.11 11.58
N GLU A 254 -3.52 -2.57 11.74
CA GLU A 254 -4.46 -2.44 10.63
C GLU A 254 -4.01 -1.44 9.55
N VAL A 255 -3.33 -0.35 9.91
CA VAL A 255 -2.83 0.63 8.93
C VAL A 255 -1.65 0.06 8.13
N PHE A 256 -0.72 -0.64 8.78
CA PHE A 256 0.51 -1.11 8.14
C PHE A 256 0.43 -2.53 7.57
N ASN A 257 -0.32 -3.45 8.19
CA ASN A 257 -0.48 -4.82 7.66
C ASN A 257 -1.33 -4.86 6.39
N ARG A 258 -2.24 -3.89 6.17
CA ARG A 258 -3.04 -3.81 4.94
C ARG A 258 -2.24 -3.41 3.70
N GLN A 259 -0.97 -3.03 3.84
CA GLN A 259 -0.14 -2.61 2.71
C GLN A 259 0.52 -3.77 1.94
N TYR A 260 0.25 -5.03 2.34
CA TYR A 260 0.78 -6.24 1.68
C TYR A 260 -0.27 -7.24 1.22
#